data_AF-A0A4D4L4T1-F1
#
_entry.id   AF-A0A4D4L4T1-F1
#
_cell.length_a   1.000
_cell.length_b   1.000
_cell.length_c   1.000
_cell.angle_alpha   90.00
_cell.angle_beta   90.00
_cell.angle_gamma   90.00
#
_symmetry.space_group_name_H-M   'P 1'
#
loop_
_entity.id
_entity.type
_entity.pdbx_description
1 polymer ?
#
loop_
_entity_poly.entity_id
_entity_poly.type
_entity_poly.pdbx_seq_one_letter_code
_entity_poly.pdbx_strand_id
1 'polypeptide(L)'
;MAFVRLVKDLMREKETGKRWVPIVPDEARTFGMESLFPTAGIYSPLGQTYDPVDRDQLLYYKEAANGQILNEGITEAGSMADFTAAATSYATHGEPMIPFYIFYSMFGWQRTADQMWALADQLGRGFLIGATAGRTTMTGEGLQHADGHSPLIASTNPAALAYDPAFAYEVGAIVREGLRRMYGPRPRTSSTT
;
A
#
# COMPACT_ATOMS: atom_id res chain seq x y z
N MET A 1 -6.49 3.18 9.97
CA MET A 1 -6.13 2.71 11.33
C MET A 1 -5.95 1.20 11.47
N ALA A 2 -6.97 0.34 11.30
CA ALA A 2 -6.84 -1.11 11.56
C ALA A 2 -5.74 -1.80 10.72
N PHE A 3 -5.70 -1.52 9.42
CA PHE A 3 -4.69 -2.06 8.50
C PHE A 3 -3.26 -1.67 8.89
N VAL A 4 -3.01 -0.37 9.11
CA VAL A 4 -1.67 0.13 9.46
C VAL A 4 -1.17 -0.48 10.77
N ARG A 5 -2.04 -0.64 11.78
CA ARG A 5 -1.69 -1.31 13.03
C ARG A 5 -1.29 -2.77 12.80
N LEU A 6 -2.07 -3.51 12.02
CA LEU A 6 -1.75 -4.90 11.66
C LEU A 6 -0.39 -4.99 10.96
N VAL A 7 -0.16 -4.14 9.96
CA VAL A 7 1.09 -4.15 9.20
C VAL A 7 2.28 -3.75 10.06
N LYS A 8 2.13 -2.79 10.98
CA LYS A 8 3.17 -2.44 11.94
C LYS A 8 3.65 -3.66 12.74
N ASP A 9 2.74 -4.52 13.17
CA ASP A 9 3.07 -5.74 13.89
C ASP A 9 3.75 -6.76 12.94
N LEU A 10 3.25 -6.92 11.72
CA LEU A 10 3.85 -7.81 10.71
C LEU A 10 5.26 -7.36 10.27
N MET A 11 5.53 -6.06 10.25
CA MET A 11 6.85 -5.49 9.93
C MET A 11 7.89 -5.75 11.03
N ARG A 12 7.46 -6.06 12.26
CA ARG A 12 8.36 -6.40 13.37
C ARG A 12 8.80 -7.86 13.37
N GLU A 13 8.16 -8.70 12.57
CA GLU A 13 8.53 -10.10 12.43
C GLU A 13 9.94 -10.24 11.84
N LYS A 14 10.78 -11.05 12.47
CA LYS A 14 12.23 -11.10 12.16
C LYS A 14 12.53 -11.57 10.73
N GLU A 15 11.73 -12.51 10.22
CA GLU A 15 12.01 -13.18 8.94
C GLU A 15 11.42 -12.41 7.76
N THR A 16 10.21 -11.89 7.92
CA THR A 16 9.42 -11.30 6.84
C THR A 16 9.31 -9.78 6.95
N GLY A 17 9.64 -9.19 8.11
CA GLY A 17 9.47 -7.76 8.38
C GLY A 17 10.18 -6.86 7.37
N LYS A 18 11.41 -7.22 6.99
CA LYS A 18 12.21 -6.52 5.98
C LYS A 18 11.68 -6.63 4.55
N ARG A 19 10.73 -7.55 4.28
CA ARG A 19 10.14 -7.77 2.95
C ARG A 19 8.95 -6.86 2.69
N TRP A 20 8.37 -6.27 3.73
CA TRP A 20 7.28 -5.32 3.55
C TRP A 20 7.77 -4.05 2.89
N VAL A 21 7.00 -3.54 1.92
CA VAL A 21 7.29 -2.28 1.23
C VAL A 21 6.07 -1.36 1.38
N PRO A 22 6.02 -0.55 2.45
CA PRO A 22 5.04 0.54 2.57
C PRO A 22 5.25 1.58 1.48
N ILE A 23 4.19 1.91 0.75
CA ILE A 23 4.22 2.94 -0.31
C ILE A 23 3.07 3.92 -0.06
N VAL A 24 3.36 5.21 -0.17
CA VAL A 24 2.37 6.29 0.05
C VAL A 24 2.68 7.50 -0.83
N PRO A 25 1.67 8.18 -1.41
CA PRO A 25 1.87 9.42 -2.13
C PRO A 25 1.63 10.60 -1.18
N ASP A 26 2.68 11.07 -0.50
CA ASP A 26 2.68 12.19 0.45
C ASP A 26 1.90 11.95 1.76
N GLU A 27 0.58 11.74 1.67
CA GLU A 27 -0.46 11.85 2.71
C GLU A 27 -0.47 10.74 3.79
N ALA A 28 0.71 10.35 4.26
CA ALA A 28 0.93 9.30 5.25
C ALA A 28 0.19 9.52 6.58
N ARG A 29 0.12 10.77 7.05
CA ARG A 29 -0.57 11.12 8.32
C ARG A 29 -2.08 10.93 8.21
N THR A 30 -2.67 11.28 7.07
CA THR A 30 -4.10 11.06 6.81
C THR A 30 -4.49 9.59 6.97
N PHE A 31 -3.57 8.68 6.65
CA PHE A 31 -3.81 7.24 6.71
C PHE A 31 -3.39 6.56 8.03
N GLY A 32 -2.79 7.31 8.96
CA GLY A 32 -2.29 6.78 10.24
C GLY A 32 -0.90 6.13 10.15
N MET A 33 -0.16 6.36 9.05
CA MET A 33 1.17 5.78 8.83
C MET A 33 2.28 6.43 9.65
N GLU A 34 2.02 7.57 10.30
CA GLU A 34 2.99 8.23 11.17
C GLU A 34 3.46 7.35 12.33
N SER A 35 2.63 6.36 12.70
CA SER A 35 2.99 5.33 13.68
C SER A 35 4.12 4.39 13.22
N LEU A 36 4.47 4.39 11.93
CA LEU A 36 5.56 3.61 11.33
C LEU A 36 6.87 4.41 11.25
N PHE A 37 6.83 5.74 11.18
CA PHE A 37 8.02 6.56 10.92
C PHE A 37 9.18 6.31 11.89
N PRO A 38 8.99 6.22 13.22
CA PRO A 38 10.11 6.04 14.14
C PRO A 38 10.86 4.72 13.97
N THR A 39 10.15 3.67 13.51
CA THR A 39 10.72 2.32 13.39
C THR A 39 11.16 1.98 11.97
N ALA A 40 10.39 2.40 10.97
CA ALA A 40 10.62 2.04 9.57
C ALA A 40 11.43 3.12 8.83
N GLY A 41 11.27 4.40 9.19
CA GLY A 41 11.84 5.53 8.44
C GLY A 41 11.30 5.66 7.01
N ILE A 42 11.50 6.83 6.42
CA ILE A 42 11.25 7.10 5.00
C ILE A 42 12.56 6.88 4.25
N TYR A 43 12.51 6.09 3.18
CA TYR A 43 13.66 5.86 2.33
C TYR A 43 14.05 7.16 1.62
N SER A 44 15.31 7.56 1.78
CA SER A 44 15.91 8.67 1.05
C SER A 44 17.39 8.34 0.84
N PRO A 45 17.86 8.16 -0.41
CA PRO A 45 19.25 7.76 -0.67
C PRO A 45 20.26 8.80 -0.17
N LEU A 46 19.84 10.06 -0.01
CA LEU A 46 20.65 11.15 0.53
C LEU A 46 20.53 11.28 2.06
N GLY A 47 19.62 10.53 2.69
CA GLY A 47 19.26 10.69 4.09
C GLY A 47 18.57 12.02 4.39
N GLN A 48 18.41 12.33 5.68
CA GLN A 48 17.81 13.58 6.14
C GLN A 48 18.73 14.77 5.84
N THR A 49 18.36 15.60 4.86
CA THR A 49 19.15 16.76 4.40
C THR A 49 18.61 18.11 4.89
N TYR A 50 17.50 18.11 5.62
CA TYR A 50 16.82 19.29 6.14
C TYR A 50 16.23 19.02 7.52
N ASP A 51 15.96 20.07 8.29
CA ASP A 51 15.29 19.95 9.59
C ASP A 51 13.80 19.64 9.39
N PRO A 52 13.27 18.53 9.94
CA PRO A 52 11.86 18.21 9.85
C PRO A 52 11.01 19.30 10.50
N VAL A 53 9.98 19.76 9.80
CA VAL A 53 9.03 20.77 10.31
C VAL A 53 8.29 20.27 11.55
N ASP A 54 8.11 18.96 11.65
CA ASP A 54 7.41 18.27 12.73
C ASP A 54 8.36 17.67 13.78
N ARG A 55 9.65 18.03 13.79
CA ARG A 55 10.68 17.44 14.68
C ARG A 55 10.34 17.48 16.18
N ASP A 56 9.50 18.42 16.59
CA ASP A 56 9.06 18.57 17.98
C ASP A 56 7.89 17.64 18.33
N GLN A 57 7.37 16.87 17.38
CA GLN A 57 6.31 15.89 17.57
C GLN A 57 6.90 14.50 17.88
N LEU A 58 6.18 13.70 18.67
CA LEU A 58 6.59 12.32 19.02
C LEU A 58 6.73 11.39 17.80
N LEU A 59 5.94 11.62 16.75
CA LEU A 59 5.89 10.82 15.53
C LEU A 59 6.35 11.64 14.32
N TYR A 60 7.47 12.35 14.48
CA TYR A 60 8.06 13.13 13.40
C TYR A 60 8.60 12.22 12.29
N TYR A 61 8.58 12.69 11.04
CA TYR A 61 9.15 11.92 9.94
C TYR A 61 10.68 11.92 10.02
N LYS A 62 11.29 10.82 9.59
CA LYS A 62 12.73 10.67 9.52
C LYS A 62 13.11 10.01 8.21
N GLU A 63 13.86 10.73 7.39
CA GLU A 63 14.47 10.20 6.19
C GLU A 63 15.79 9.50 6.51
N ALA A 64 16.01 8.35 5.88
CA ALA A 64 17.23 7.58 6.03
C ALA A 64 17.52 6.76 4.76
N ALA A 65 18.81 6.56 4.46
CA ALA A 65 19.24 5.69 3.35
C ALA A 65 18.80 4.22 3.53
N ASN A 66 18.48 3.82 4.76
CA ASN A 66 17.93 2.51 5.10
C ASN A 66 16.46 2.60 5.55
N GLY A 67 15.76 3.68 5.24
CA GLY A 67 14.32 3.77 5.46
C GLY A 67 13.57 2.73 4.64
N GLN A 68 12.42 2.29 5.15
CA GLN A 68 11.64 1.21 4.54
C GLN A 68 10.37 1.71 3.85
N ILE A 69 9.86 2.90 4.23
CA ILE A 69 8.68 3.50 3.61
C ILE A 69 9.11 4.25 2.34
N LEU A 70 8.49 3.96 1.21
CA LEU A 70 8.61 4.75 0.00
C LEU A 70 7.54 5.85 0.03
N ASN A 71 7.99 7.11 0.09
CA ASN A 71 7.13 8.27 -0.06
C ASN A 71 7.49 9.00 -1.35
N GLU A 72 6.62 8.87 -2.34
CA GLU A 72 6.84 9.39 -3.70
C GLU A 72 6.39 10.84 -3.87
N GLY A 73 5.83 11.46 -2.82
CA GLY A 73 5.14 12.75 -2.94
C GLY A 73 3.82 12.62 -3.72
N ILE A 74 3.35 13.72 -4.32
CA ILE A 74 2.04 13.78 -5.00
C ILE A 74 2.12 13.11 -6.38
N THR A 75 2.26 11.78 -6.40
CA THR A 75 2.29 10.98 -7.62
C THR A 75 1.77 9.57 -7.38
N GLU A 76 0.48 9.35 -7.69
CA GLU A 76 -0.09 8.01 -7.65
C GLU A 76 0.51 7.10 -8.71
N ALA A 77 0.92 7.67 -9.84
CA ALA A 77 1.56 6.93 -10.93
C ALA A 77 2.97 6.46 -10.57
N GLY A 78 3.76 7.29 -9.88
CA GLY A 78 5.07 6.91 -9.34
C GLY A 78 4.94 5.86 -8.25
N SER A 79 4.00 6.06 -7.31
CA SER A 79 3.69 5.06 -6.27
C SER A 79 3.27 3.70 -6.87
N MET A 80 2.51 3.70 -7.97
CA MET A 80 2.19 2.47 -8.70
C MET A 80 3.38 1.84 -9.41
N ALA A 81 4.35 2.62 -9.88
CA ALA A 81 5.58 2.10 -10.47
C ALA A 81 6.43 1.38 -9.41
N ASP A 82 6.61 1.98 -8.24
CA ASP A 82 7.25 1.34 -7.08
C ASP A 82 6.53 0.07 -6.65
N PHE A 83 5.19 0.16 -6.56
CA PHE A 83 4.36 -0.98 -6.21
C PHE A 83 4.57 -2.12 -7.20
N THR A 84 4.62 -1.82 -8.50
CA THR A 84 4.84 -2.81 -9.55
C THR A 84 6.21 -3.46 -9.45
N ALA A 85 7.27 -2.68 -9.24
CA ALA A 85 8.62 -3.19 -9.06
C ALA A 85 8.71 -4.13 -7.85
N ALA A 86 8.18 -3.72 -6.70
CA ALA A 86 8.16 -4.55 -5.49
C ALA A 86 7.27 -5.81 -5.67
N ALA A 87 6.10 -5.66 -6.29
CA ALA A 87 5.11 -6.72 -6.46
C ALA A 87 5.58 -7.84 -7.38
N THR A 88 6.53 -7.55 -8.26
CA THR A 88 7.11 -8.50 -9.23
C THR A 88 8.53 -8.95 -8.87
N SER A 89 9.13 -8.40 -7.81
CA SER A 89 10.49 -8.71 -7.33
C SER A 89 10.73 -10.20 -7.10
N TYR A 90 9.69 -10.96 -6.76
CA TYR A 90 9.78 -12.42 -6.61
C TYR A 90 10.21 -13.13 -7.91
N ALA A 91 9.85 -12.57 -9.07
CA ALA A 91 10.18 -13.12 -10.39
C ALA A 91 11.38 -12.42 -11.01
N THR A 92 11.45 -11.09 -10.91
CA THR A 92 12.51 -10.30 -11.57
C THR A 92 13.86 -10.44 -10.86
N HIS A 93 13.85 -10.56 -9.53
CA HIS A 93 15.08 -10.62 -8.71
C HIS A 93 15.20 -11.91 -7.89
N GLY A 94 14.19 -12.80 -7.95
CA GLY A 94 14.15 -13.99 -7.09
C GLY A 94 13.96 -13.66 -5.60
N GLU A 95 13.59 -12.43 -5.27
CA GLU A 95 13.47 -11.93 -3.89
C GLU A 95 12.04 -11.46 -3.65
N PRO A 96 11.20 -12.25 -2.96
CA PRO A 96 9.81 -11.88 -2.71
C PRO A 96 9.69 -10.66 -1.79
N MET A 97 9.08 -9.60 -2.30
CA MET A 97 8.69 -8.41 -1.53
C MET A 97 7.16 -8.37 -1.38
N ILE A 98 6.70 -7.75 -0.30
CA ILE A 98 5.29 -7.65 0.08
C ILE A 98 4.90 -6.16 0.10
N PRO A 99 4.60 -5.55 -1.07
CA PRO A 99 4.22 -4.17 -1.10
C PRO A 99 2.79 -3.97 -0.62
N PHE A 100 2.58 -2.87 0.10
CA PHE A 100 1.25 -2.27 0.22
C PHE A 100 1.33 -0.80 -0.16
N TYR A 101 0.40 -0.38 -1.01
CA TYR A 101 0.28 1.00 -1.45
C TYR A 101 -1.05 1.56 -0.93
N ILE A 102 -0.97 2.59 -0.09
CA ILE A 102 -2.14 3.23 0.53
C ILE A 102 -2.29 4.66 0.02
N PHE A 103 -3.50 5.00 -0.40
CA PHE A 103 -3.80 6.23 -1.12
C PHE A 103 -5.28 6.60 -0.94
N TYR A 104 -5.66 7.83 -1.28
CA TYR A 104 -7.07 8.21 -1.39
C TYR A 104 -7.73 7.35 -2.46
N SER A 105 -8.71 6.53 -2.08
CA SER A 105 -9.37 5.53 -2.96
C SER A 105 -9.76 6.06 -4.36
N MET A 106 -10.24 7.31 -4.43
CA MET A 106 -10.57 7.99 -5.67
C MET A 106 -9.40 8.05 -6.68
N PHE A 107 -8.16 8.18 -6.21
CA PHE A 107 -6.97 8.28 -7.05
C PHE A 107 -6.24 6.95 -7.24
N GLY A 108 -6.89 5.83 -6.90
CA GLY A 108 -6.45 4.50 -7.29
C GLY A 108 -6.97 4.14 -8.68
N TRP A 109 -7.94 3.24 -8.71
CA TRP A 109 -8.49 2.68 -9.95
C TRP A 109 -8.96 3.75 -10.96
N GLN A 110 -9.53 4.88 -10.54
CA GLN A 110 -9.92 5.91 -11.51
C GLN A 110 -8.71 6.60 -12.17
N ARG A 111 -7.58 6.74 -11.46
CA ARG A 111 -6.41 7.51 -11.92
C ARG A 111 -5.34 6.64 -12.57
N THR A 112 -5.13 5.42 -12.07
CA THR A 112 -4.01 4.54 -12.45
C THR A 112 -4.45 3.13 -12.85
N ALA A 113 -5.72 2.93 -13.24
CA ALA A 113 -6.24 1.62 -13.67
C ALA A 113 -5.40 0.94 -14.76
N ASP A 114 -4.86 1.69 -15.73
CA ASP A 114 -4.04 1.11 -16.80
C ASP A 114 -2.72 0.51 -16.25
N GLN A 115 -2.10 1.17 -15.26
CA GLN A 115 -0.95 0.60 -14.54
C GLN A 115 -1.34 -0.64 -13.73
N MET A 116 -2.52 -0.64 -13.10
CA MET A 116 -3.03 -1.81 -12.38
C MET A 116 -3.39 -2.96 -13.33
N TRP A 117 -3.78 -2.66 -14.57
CA TRP A 117 -3.96 -3.65 -15.64
C TRP A 117 -2.61 -4.24 -16.08
N ALA A 118 -1.62 -3.38 -16.34
CA ALA A 118 -0.26 -3.81 -16.67
C ALA A 118 0.36 -4.66 -15.54
N LEU A 119 0.13 -4.31 -14.28
CA LEU A 119 0.54 -5.10 -13.12
C LEU A 119 -0.06 -6.52 -13.15
N ALA A 120 -1.34 -6.64 -13.50
CA ALA A 120 -2.02 -7.92 -13.61
C ALA A 120 -1.38 -8.80 -14.69
N ASP A 121 -1.05 -8.22 -15.85
CA ASP A 121 -0.34 -8.90 -16.93
C ASP A 121 1.06 -9.36 -16.49
N GLN A 122 1.75 -8.55 -15.68
CA GLN A 122 3.03 -8.89 -15.07
C GLN A 122 2.95 -9.90 -13.90
N LEU A 123 1.74 -10.39 -13.57
CA LEU A 123 1.49 -11.31 -12.46
C LEU A 123 1.94 -10.75 -11.10
N GLY A 124 1.88 -9.43 -10.94
CA GLY A 124 2.27 -8.75 -9.70
C GLY A 124 1.43 -9.17 -8.50
N ARG A 125 2.06 -9.17 -7.31
CA ARG A 125 1.45 -9.56 -6.04
C ARG A 125 1.63 -8.47 -4.99
N GLY A 126 0.55 -8.06 -4.33
CA GLY A 126 0.61 -7.04 -3.29
C GLY A 126 -0.77 -6.58 -2.83
N PHE A 127 -0.80 -5.52 -2.01
CA PHE A 127 -2.03 -4.97 -1.45
C PHE A 127 -2.22 -3.50 -1.85
N LEU A 128 -3.28 -3.22 -2.61
CA LEU A 128 -3.73 -1.85 -2.88
C LEU A 128 -4.77 -1.46 -1.83
N ILE A 129 -4.55 -0.35 -1.12
CA ILE A 129 -5.37 0.10 0.00
C ILE A 129 -6.00 1.45 -0.35
N GLY A 130 -7.22 1.40 -0.88
CA GLY A 130 -8.04 2.60 -1.07
C GLY A 130 -8.54 3.13 0.27
N ALA A 131 -7.79 4.06 0.86
CA ALA A 131 -8.18 4.75 2.07
C ALA A 131 -9.25 5.82 1.79
N THR A 132 -9.85 6.32 2.87
CA THR A 132 -10.87 7.38 2.84
C THR A 132 -12.05 7.11 1.88
N ALA A 133 -12.33 5.83 1.63
CA ALA A 133 -13.35 5.36 0.70
C ALA A 133 -14.77 5.52 1.24
N GLY A 134 -15.73 5.53 0.32
CA GLY A 134 -17.15 5.65 0.60
C GLY A 134 -17.65 7.08 0.37
N ARG A 135 -18.67 7.21 -0.49
CA ARG A 135 -19.19 8.49 -0.99
C ARG A 135 -19.59 9.43 0.14
N THR A 136 -20.09 8.87 1.24
CA THR A 136 -20.60 9.60 2.40
C THR A 136 -19.67 9.55 3.61
N THR A 137 -18.55 8.83 3.53
CA THR A 137 -17.57 8.74 4.64
C THR A 137 -16.74 10.01 4.72
N MET A 138 -16.39 10.59 3.56
CA MET A 138 -15.51 11.75 3.42
C MET A 138 -16.24 12.92 2.72
N THR A 139 -17.36 13.37 3.27
CA THR A 139 -18.20 14.41 2.66
C THR A 139 -17.52 15.77 2.57
N GLY A 140 -16.53 16.06 3.42
CA GLY A 140 -15.85 17.36 3.50
C GLY A 140 -14.95 17.67 2.30
N GLU A 141 -14.38 16.65 1.65
CA GLU A 141 -13.44 16.82 0.53
C GLU A 141 -14.13 17.06 -0.83
N GLY A 142 -15.44 16.83 -0.90
CA GLY A 142 -16.26 17.17 -2.05
C GLY A 142 -16.13 16.23 -3.27
N LEU A 143 -16.54 16.75 -4.42
CA LEU A 143 -16.86 15.99 -5.64
C LEU A 143 -15.71 15.09 -6.13
N GLN A 144 -14.48 15.62 -6.12
CA GLN A 144 -13.31 14.96 -6.69
C GLN A 144 -12.63 13.97 -5.74
N HIS A 145 -13.15 13.78 -4.53
CA HIS A 145 -12.55 12.92 -3.51
C HIS A 145 -13.52 11.88 -2.96
N ALA A 146 -14.81 12.19 -2.91
CA ALA A 146 -15.83 11.30 -2.37
C ALA A 146 -16.01 10.05 -3.26
N ASP A 147 -15.26 8.98 -3.04
CA ASP A 147 -15.30 7.78 -3.86
C ASP A 147 -16.51 6.90 -3.53
N GLY A 148 -17.26 6.50 -4.56
CA GLY A 148 -18.34 5.53 -4.46
C GLY A 148 -18.41 4.60 -5.66
N HIS A 149 -17.29 4.40 -6.35
CA HIS A 149 -17.27 3.62 -7.59
C HIS A 149 -15.94 2.91 -7.87
N SER A 150 -14.89 3.09 -7.07
CA SER A 150 -13.62 2.36 -7.29
C SER A 150 -13.77 0.82 -7.27
N PRO A 151 -14.64 0.17 -6.46
CA PRO A 151 -14.82 -1.28 -6.55
C PRO A 151 -15.43 -1.74 -7.89
N LEU A 152 -16.26 -0.89 -8.52
CA LEU A 152 -16.82 -1.18 -9.84
C LEU A 152 -15.73 -1.14 -10.91
N ILE A 153 -14.83 -0.14 -10.88
CA ILE A 153 -13.69 -0.10 -11.80
C ILE A 153 -12.76 -1.30 -11.55
N ALA A 154 -12.44 -1.59 -10.28
CA ALA A 154 -11.61 -2.73 -9.90
C ALA A 154 -12.16 -4.07 -10.42
N SER A 155 -13.49 -4.24 -10.43
CA SER A 155 -14.15 -5.46 -10.91
C SER A 155 -13.88 -5.80 -12.38
N THR A 156 -13.40 -4.83 -13.18
CA THR A 156 -13.02 -5.05 -14.57
C THR A 156 -11.70 -5.79 -14.71
N ASN A 157 -10.83 -5.75 -13.69
CA ASN A 157 -9.51 -6.38 -13.70
C ASN A 157 -9.58 -7.80 -13.12
N PRO A 158 -9.26 -8.86 -13.91
CA PRO A 158 -9.43 -10.24 -13.49
C PRO A 158 -8.46 -10.71 -12.40
N ALA A 159 -7.34 -10.00 -12.19
CA ALA A 159 -6.39 -10.31 -11.12
C ALA A 159 -6.77 -9.63 -9.80
N ALA A 160 -7.68 -8.66 -9.81
CA ALA A 160 -8.09 -7.93 -8.63
C ALA A 160 -9.09 -8.71 -7.78
N LEU A 161 -8.76 -8.92 -6.51
CA LEU A 161 -9.71 -9.39 -5.50
C LEU A 161 -10.09 -8.21 -4.61
N ALA A 162 -11.21 -7.56 -4.94
CA ALA A 162 -11.70 -6.38 -4.22
C ALA A 162 -12.51 -6.76 -2.98
N TYR A 163 -12.26 -6.07 -1.86
CA TYR A 163 -12.98 -6.22 -0.60
C TYR A 163 -13.32 -4.83 -0.03
N ASP A 164 -14.48 -4.71 0.62
CA ASP A 164 -14.92 -3.52 1.35
C ASP A 164 -15.27 -3.92 2.80
N PRO A 165 -14.25 -4.15 3.67
CA PRO A 165 -14.47 -4.63 5.04
C PRO A 165 -15.03 -3.52 5.93
N ALA A 166 -16.03 -3.87 6.74
CA ALA A 166 -16.63 -2.97 7.72
C ALA A 166 -15.88 -3.03 9.07
N PHE A 167 -15.30 -4.18 9.42
CA PHE A 167 -14.72 -4.41 10.74
C PHE A 167 -13.23 -4.76 10.69
N ALA A 168 -12.51 -4.40 11.76
CA ALA A 168 -11.07 -4.62 11.87
C ALA A 168 -10.66 -6.11 11.80
N TYR A 169 -11.49 -7.04 12.32
CA TYR A 169 -11.19 -8.46 12.24
C TYR A 169 -11.29 -9.01 10.80
N GLU A 170 -12.12 -8.39 9.95
CA GLU A 170 -12.26 -8.75 8.54
C GLU A 170 -10.98 -8.37 7.80
N VAL A 171 -10.43 -7.18 8.07
CA VAL A 171 -9.13 -6.75 7.54
C VAL A 171 -8.04 -7.79 7.86
N GLY A 172 -7.97 -8.26 9.11
CA GLY A 172 -7.02 -9.29 9.51
C GLY A 172 -7.22 -10.61 8.76
N ALA A 173 -8.48 -11.04 8.58
CA ALA A 173 -8.80 -12.26 7.83
C ALA A 173 -8.43 -12.14 6.33
N ILE A 174 -8.73 -11.01 5.70
CA ILE A 174 -8.43 -10.71 4.29
C ILE A 174 -6.93 -10.68 4.05
N VAL A 175 -6.17 -9.95 4.88
CA VAL A 175 -4.71 -9.86 4.75
C VAL A 175 -4.05 -11.23 4.91
N ARG A 176 -4.48 -12.02 5.91
CA ARG A 176 -3.97 -13.39 6.11
C ARG A 176 -4.24 -14.28 4.90
N GLU A 177 -5.44 -14.22 4.33
CA GLU A 177 -5.79 -15.01 3.15
C GLU A 177 -5.04 -14.53 1.90
N GLY A 178 -4.87 -13.22 1.72
CA GLY A 178 -4.07 -12.63 0.64
C GLY A 178 -2.61 -13.08 0.69
N LEU A 179 -1.99 -13.03 1.88
CA LEU A 179 -0.62 -13.52 2.09
C LEU A 179 -0.51 -15.01 1.74
N ARG A 180 -1.46 -15.84 2.19
CA ARG A 180 -1.48 -17.27 1.88
C ARG A 180 -1.60 -17.53 0.38
N ARG A 181 -2.44 -16.78 -0.34
CA ARG A 181 -2.66 -16.96 -1.79
C ARG A 181 -1.49 -16.49 -2.64
N MET A 182 -0.85 -15.39 -2.26
CA MET A 182 0.20 -14.75 -3.05
C MET A 182 1.60 -15.29 -2.72
N TYR A 183 1.87 -15.62 -1.46
CA TYR A 183 3.21 -15.95 -0.96
C TYR A 183 3.30 -17.31 -0.24
N GLY A 184 2.17 -18.04 -0.13
CA GLY A 184 2.17 -19.37 0.48
C GLY A 184 2.79 -20.46 -0.40
N PRO A 185 2.92 -21.70 0.10
CA PRO A 185 3.61 -22.81 -0.58
C PRO A 185 3.02 -23.19 -1.95
N ARG A 186 1.75 -22.86 -2.19
CA ARG A 186 1.07 -23.02 -3.49
C ARG A 186 0.41 -21.69 -3.86
N PRO A 187 1.16 -20.75 -4.45
CA PRO A 187 0.58 -19.51 -4.93
C PRO A 187 -0.45 -19.84 -6.01
N ARG A 188 -1.66 -19.27 -5.93
CA ARG A 188 -2.65 -19.45 -7.00
C ARG A 188 -2.15 -18.70 -8.24
N THR A 189 -1.82 -19.43 -9.30
CA THR A 189 -1.76 -18.88 -10.66
C THR A 189 -3.18 -18.82 -11.21
N SER A 190 -3.49 -17.82 -12.04
CA SER A 190 -4.83 -17.48 -12.56
C SER A 190 -5.55 -18.60 -13.37
N SER A 191 -5.03 -19.82 -13.39
CA SER A 191 -5.48 -20.93 -14.23
C SER A 191 -6.37 -21.97 -13.56
N THR A 192 -6.92 -21.71 -12.36
CA THR A 192 -7.86 -22.64 -11.71
C THR A 192 -9.06 -21.90 -11.11
N THR A 193 -10.07 -21.69 -11.96
CA THR A 193 -11.48 -21.60 -11.55
C THR A 193 -11.99 -22.98 -11.18
#